data_AF-A0A3S2Y3B5-F1
#
_entry.id   AF-A0A3S2Y3B5-F1
#
_cell.length_a   1.000
_cell.length_b   1.000
_cell.length_c   1.000
_cell.angle_alpha   90.00
_cell.angle_beta   90.00
_cell.angle_gamma   90.00
#
_symmetry.space_group_name_H-M   'P 1'
#
loop_
_entity.id
_entity.type
_entity.pdbx_description
1 polymer ?
#
loop_
_entity_poly.entity_id
_entity_poly.type
_entity_poly.pdbx_seq_one_letter_code
_entity_poly.pdbx_strand_id
1 'polypeptide(L)'
;MTVEQHEKPYRERMFSLVADPELKAMETRYEPYLDIHAIEDVLEGCDIIQAPLGEVPTGKLIWKEGYDLPLELKRDIINLYNKHFIDQEAG
;
A
#
# COMPACT_ATOMS: atom_id res chain seq x y z
N MET A 1 -0.97 -26.21 21.81
CA MET A 1 -0.69 -24.77 21.91
C MET A 1 -0.47 -24.28 20.50
N THR A 2 -1.54 -23.81 19.86
CA THR A 2 -1.50 -23.24 18.51
C THR A 2 -0.88 -21.86 18.61
N VAL A 3 0.18 -21.65 17.83
CA VAL A 3 0.87 -20.37 17.71
C VAL A 3 -0.13 -19.41 17.06
N GLU A 4 -0.79 -18.57 17.86
CA GLU A 4 -1.52 -17.42 17.34
C GLU A 4 -0.48 -16.44 16.78
N GLN A 5 -0.06 -16.66 15.53
CA GLN A 5 0.59 -15.62 14.75
C GLN A 5 -0.39 -14.45 14.72
N HIS A 6 -0.11 -13.43 15.53
CA HIS A 6 -0.90 -12.22 15.60
C HIS A 6 -0.68 -11.45 14.30
N GLU A 7 -1.36 -11.86 13.23
CA GLU A 7 -1.53 -11.03 12.05
C GLU A 7 -2.13 -9.71 12.54
N LYS A 8 -1.41 -8.59 12.34
CA LYS A 8 -1.97 -7.27 12.65
C LYS A 8 -3.31 -7.15 11.92
N PRO A 9 -4.40 -6.77 12.60
CA PRO A 9 -5.68 -6.51 11.97
C PRO A 9 -5.52 -5.56 10.79
N TYR A 10 -6.27 -5.76 9.70
CA TYR A 10 -6.22 -4.91 8.49
C TYR A 10 -6.22 -3.41 8.81
N ARG A 11 -7.02 -2.98 9.79
CA ARG A 11 -7.06 -1.58 10.26
C ARG A 11 -5.71 -1.09 10.78
N GLU A 12 -4.99 -1.88 11.57
CA GLU A 12 -3.67 -1.52 12.11
C GLU A 12 -2.61 -1.48 11.01
N ARG A 13 -2.69 -2.38 10.01
CA ARG A 13 -1.81 -2.36 8.83
C ARG A 13 -2.06 -1.11 7.97
N MET A 14 -3.32 -0.73 7.75
CA MET A 14 -3.66 0.53 7.06
C MET A 14 -3.14 1.76 7.81
N PHE A 15 -3.30 1.81 9.13
CA PHE A 15 -2.72 2.91 9.93
C PHE A 15 -1.20 2.94 9.84
N SER A 16 -0.54 1.78 9.89
CA SER A 16 0.91 1.68 9.76
C SER A 16 1.41 2.14 8.38
N LEU A 17 0.68 1.79 7.31
CA LEU A 17 0.99 2.21 5.95
C LEU A 17 0.88 3.72 5.78
N VAL A 18 -0.23 4.32 6.22
CA VAL A 18 -0.45 5.77 6.09
C VAL A 18 0.53 6.57 6.95
N ALA A 19 0.96 6.01 8.09
CA ALA A 19 1.97 6.63 8.96
C ALA A 19 3.42 6.34 8.52
N ASP A 20 3.63 5.55 7.45
CA ASP A 20 4.97 5.17 7.04
C ASP A 20 5.70 6.39 6.42
N PRO A 21 6.90 6.76 6.91
CA PRO A 21 7.65 7.87 6.34
C PRO A 21 8.02 7.65 4.86
N GLU A 22 8.05 6.40 4.37
CA GLU A 22 8.26 6.11 2.96
C GLU A 22 7.12 6.64 2.08
N LEU A 23 5.89 6.71 2.60
CA LEU A 23 4.77 7.29 1.89
C LEU A 23 5.04 8.78 1.60
N LYS A 24 5.44 9.53 2.64
CA LYS A 24 5.76 10.95 2.48
C LYS A 24 6.97 11.18 1.58
N ALA A 25 7.98 10.31 1.68
CA ALA A 25 9.15 10.38 0.82
C ALA A 25 8.79 10.10 -0.66
N MET A 26 7.82 9.23 -0.91
CA MET A 26 7.29 8.94 -2.24
C MET A 26 6.53 10.15 -2.81
N GLU A 27 5.64 10.78 -2.01
CA GLU A 27 4.96 12.02 -2.40
C GLU A 27 5.96 13.09 -2.82
N THR A 28 6.99 13.36 -2.01
CA THR A 28 8.03 14.35 -2.36
C THR A 28 8.78 13.98 -3.63
N ARG A 29 9.10 12.69 -3.85
CA ARG A 29 9.84 12.23 -5.02
C ARG A 29 9.05 12.41 -6.32
N TYR A 30 7.73 12.16 -6.27
CA TYR A 30 6.85 12.22 -7.43
C TYR A 30 6.00 13.49 -7.49
N GLU A 31 6.18 14.45 -6.58
CA GLU A 31 5.47 15.74 -6.53
C GLU A 31 5.35 16.41 -7.90
N PRO A 32 6.43 16.53 -8.73
CA PRO A 32 6.30 17.15 -10.05
C PRO A 32 5.31 16.43 -10.98
N TYR A 33 5.24 15.10 -10.89
CA TYR A 33 4.29 14.31 -11.68
C TYR A 33 2.86 14.45 -11.13
N LEU A 34 2.71 14.36 -9.80
CA LEU A 34 1.41 14.48 -9.13
C LEU A 34 0.75 15.83 -9.45
N ASP A 35 1.52 16.92 -9.37
CA ASP A 35 1.06 18.28 -9.67
C ASP A 35 0.58 18.43 -11.12
N ILE A 36 1.35 17.90 -12.09
CA ILE A 36 0.99 17.98 -13.52
C ILE A 36 -0.30 17.21 -13.82
N HIS A 37 -0.52 16.10 -13.12
CA HIS A 37 -1.66 15.22 -13.32
C HIS A 37 -2.84 15.51 -12.38
N ALA A 38 -2.75 16.57 -11.57
CA ALA A 38 -3.75 16.96 -10.58
C ALA A 38 -4.15 15.80 -9.65
N ILE A 39 -3.13 15.06 -9.19
CA ILE A 39 -3.26 13.97 -8.21
C ILE A 39 -2.88 14.55 -6.84
N GLU A 40 -3.80 14.48 -5.88
CA GLU A 40 -3.65 15.01 -4.52
C GLU A 40 -2.59 14.23 -3.71
N ASP A 41 -2.58 12.90 -3.83
CA ASP A 41 -1.62 12.04 -3.14
C ASP A 41 -1.28 10.75 -3.90
N VAL A 42 -0.18 10.11 -3.53
CA VAL A 42 0.30 8.89 -4.22
C VAL A 42 -0.65 7.70 -4.10
N LEU A 43 -1.52 7.67 -3.08
CA LEU A 43 -2.50 6.60 -2.89
C LEU A 43 -3.78 6.85 -3.67
N GLU A 44 -4.05 8.08 -4.12
CA GLU A 44 -5.28 8.44 -4.83
C GLU A 44 -5.54 7.52 -6.03
N GLY A 45 -4.49 7.14 -6.78
CA GLY A 45 -4.59 6.24 -7.93
C GLY A 45 -4.76 4.75 -7.61
N CYS A 46 -4.92 4.39 -6.33
CA CYS A 46 -5.16 3.01 -5.91
C CYS A 46 -6.15 2.92 -4.73
N ASP A 47 -6.64 1.72 -4.48
CA ASP A 47 -7.35 1.36 -3.26
C ASP A 47 -6.67 0.15 -2.62
N ILE A 48 -6.62 0.10 -1.30
CA ILE A 48 -6.20 -1.08 -0.55
C ILE A 48 -7.41 -1.57 0.22
N ILE A 49 -8.04 -2.64 -0.23
CA ILE A 49 -9.24 -3.19 0.40
C ILE A 49 -8.89 -4.40 1.28
N GLN A 50 -9.68 -4.66 2.32
CA GLN A 50 -9.49 -5.85 3.14
C GLN A 50 -9.76 -7.11 2.30
N ALA A 51 -8.87 -8.10 2.39
CA ALA A 51 -9.09 -9.41 1.77
C ALA A 51 -10.11 -10.23 2.58
N PRO A 52 -10.83 -11.18 1.94
CA PRO A 52 -11.65 -12.15 2.65
C PRO A 52 -10.90 -12.88 3.77
N LEU A 53 -11.62 -13.27 4.82
CA LEU A 53 -11.05 -14.03 5.94
C LEU A 53 -10.37 -15.32 5.44
N GLY A 54 -9.10 -15.51 5.83
CA GLY A 54 -8.30 -16.68 5.45
C GLY A 54 -7.45 -16.51 4.19
N GLU A 55 -7.50 -15.36 3.52
CA GLU A 55 -6.55 -15.01 2.47
C GLU A 55 -5.30 -14.33 3.03
N VAL A 56 -4.13 -14.78 2.58
CA VAL A 56 -2.85 -14.07 2.73
C VAL A 56 -2.47 -13.53 1.35
N PRO A 57 -2.29 -12.21 1.18
CA PRO A 57 -2.30 -11.15 2.20
C PRO A 57 -3.69 -10.69 2.67
N THR A 58 -3.72 -10.08 3.87
CA THR A 58 -4.94 -9.56 4.53
C THR A 58 -5.55 -8.29 3.88
N GLY A 59 -4.89 -7.73 2.87
CA GLY A 59 -5.40 -6.63 2.05
C GLY A 59 -5.08 -6.85 0.57
N LYS A 60 -5.84 -6.25 -0.35
CA LYS A 60 -5.63 -6.30 -1.81
C LYS A 60 -5.42 -4.89 -2.34
N LEU A 61 -4.30 -4.68 -3.05
CA LEU A 61 -4.02 -3.45 -3.79
C LEU A 61 -4.74 -3.48 -5.14
N ILE A 62 -5.55 -2.47 -5.41
CA ILE A 62 -6.34 -2.31 -6.64
C ILE A 62 -5.97 -0.98 -7.29
N TRP A 63 -5.62 -1.00 -8.56
CA TRP A 63 -5.36 0.22 -9.33
C TRP A 63 -6.68 0.83 -9.81
N LYS A 64 -6.87 2.13 -9.60
CA LYS A 64 -8.05 2.83 -10.12
C LYS A 64 -7.89 3.12 -11.61
N GLU A 65 -9.00 3.04 -12.33
CA GLU A 65 -9.07 3.51 -13.71
C GLU A 65 -8.96 5.04 -13.75
N GLY A 66 -8.37 5.60 -14.80
CA GLY A 66 -8.21 7.06 -14.96
C GLY A 66 -6.89 7.63 -14.43
N TYR A 67 -6.11 6.86 -13.67
CA TYR A 67 -4.77 7.25 -13.22
C TYR A 67 -3.70 6.49 -14.00
N ASP A 68 -2.95 7.19 -14.85
CA ASP A 68 -1.83 6.60 -15.59
C ASP A 68 -0.51 6.71 -14.82
N LEU A 69 -0.48 6.14 -13.60
CA LEU A 69 0.70 6.26 -12.74
C LEU A 69 1.94 5.63 -13.40
N PRO A 70 3.12 6.26 -13.31
CA PRO A 70 4.37 5.74 -13.85
C PRO A 70 4.69 4.37 -13.25
N LEU A 71 5.36 3.52 -14.03
CA LEU A 71 5.73 2.16 -13.58
C LEU A 71 6.58 2.18 -12.31
N GLU A 72 7.46 3.18 -12.16
CA GLU A 72 8.31 3.33 -10.97
C GLU A 72 7.48 3.68 -9.73
N LEU A 73 6.51 4.60 -9.85
CA LEU A 73 5.57 4.94 -8.78
C LEU A 73 4.72 3.73 -8.40
N LYS A 74 4.18 2.99 -9.38
CA LYS A 74 3.44 1.75 -9.11
C LYS A 74 4.29 0.74 -8.35
N ARG A 75 5.57 0.59 -8.71
CA ARG A 75 6.51 -0.31 -8.02
C ARG A 75 6.78 0.14 -6.59
N ASP A 76 6.98 1.44 -6.37
CA ASP A 76 7.23 1.99 -5.04
C ASP A 76 5.99 1.80 -4.12
N ILE A 77 4.77 2.02 -4.64
CA ILE A 77 3.51 1.72 -3.93
C ILE A 77 3.39 0.23 -3.61
N ILE A 78 3.70 -0.66 -4.55
CA ILE A 78 3.68 -2.12 -4.32
C ILE A 78 4.65 -2.50 -3.20
N ASN A 79 5.86 -1.94 -3.19
CA ASN A 79 6.85 -2.23 -2.15
C ASN A 79 6.37 -1.80 -0.77
N LEU A 80 5.80 -0.59 -0.68
CA LEU A 80 5.20 -0.07 0.55
C LEU A 80 4.03 -0.96 1.00
N TYR A 81 3.13 -1.32 0.09
CA TYR A 81 2.03 -2.24 0.38
C TYR A 81 2.55 -3.60 0.89
N ASN A 82 3.53 -4.20 0.22
CA ASN A 82 4.08 -5.50 0.61
C ASN A 82 4.67 -5.45 2.03
N LYS A 83 5.40 -4.39 2.37
CA LYS A 83 5.97 -4.17 3.71
C LYS A 83 4.91 -4.22 4.82
N HIS A 84 3.69 -3.76 4.55
CA HIS A 84 2.63 -3.67 5.56
C HIS A 84 1.63 -4.83 5.52
N PHE A 85 1.38 -5.41 4.35
CA PHE A 85 0.28 -6.36 4.11
C PHE A 85 0.73 -7.79 3.80
N ILE A 86 1.97 -7.99 3.37
CA ILE A 86 2.55 -9.32 3.14
C ILE A 86 3.55 -9.57 4.27
N ASP A 87 3.21 -10.45 5.22
CA ASP A 87 4.17 -10.84 6.25
C ASP A 87 5.37 -11.53 5.57
N GLN A 88 6.57 -10.95 5.77
CA GLN A 88 7.81 -11.46 5.19
C GLN A 88 8.33 -12.74 5.89
N GLU A 89 7.57 -13.34 6.82
CA GLU A 89 7.95 -14.57 7.54
C GLU A 89 7.25 -15.83 6.99
N ALA A 90 7.17 -15.95 5.66
CA ALA A 90 6.90 -17.21 4.98
C ALA A 90 8.13 -17.59 4.13
N GLY A 91 9.22 -17.96 4.82
CA GLY A 91 10.42 -18.56 4.25
C GLY A 91 10.90 -19.70 5.13
#